data_AF-A0AAF0FAK5-F1
#
_entry.id   AF-A0AAF0FAK5-F1
#
_cell.length_a   1.000
_cell.length_b   1.000
_cell.length_c   1.000
_cell.angle_alpha   90.00
_cell.angle_beta   90.00
_cell.angle_gamma   90.00
#
_symmetry.space_group_name_H-M   'P 1'
#
loop_
_entity.id
_entity.type
_entity.pdbx_description
1 polymer ?
#
loop_
_entity_poly.entity_id
_entity_poly.type
_entity_poly.pdbx_seq_one_letter_code
_entity_poly.pdbx_strand_id
1 'polypeptide(L)'
;MIALRYLTLVFAFVTLVNCGVLYRPAERRGISQNAQKLNRLERRQDASASPSMAADTASSMMSSAASTPTSAMAAGSSSAAAATTSSSSMSVPAFSYGTANSTYPGVVATGPLGATNPPQPSLNTTVNQTSVSRLVSINSVDDWCTFGPVNTSDLLGQQEGEVVAYCTKPRNDARVIPDGTVTAAHFVKTPLYVQVMALGDFTKIGFGANDTGGELDPHGATGLGNPVGGNVTSNITGSDVFYEEWMNYVGYNIMCFRVCIAGTDEAPPKTECQHTLDEMGCWTVMPGNYTDNIFESCDADAAYPPGIYVSDGSTSSFEQYATGLWTSSGSILTYTNGESTETTPTTANSMPSSSNCQIVPSIANGIASIIPASSSSAAPVPSSAAAAAPASDASTAAAAPASDASSAVAAPASDVSSAAAPAASSAAV
;
A
#
# COMPACT_ATOMS: atom_id res chain seq x y z
N MET A 1 79.08 -53.97 -8.46
CA MET A 1 79.28 -52.53 -8.70
C MET A 1 78.15 -51.80 -7.95
N ILE A 2 78.37 -51.40 -6.69
CA ILE A 2 78.65 -50.00 -6.25
C ILE A 2 77.52 -49.05 -6.72
N ALA A 3 76.46 -48.78 -5.94
CA ALA A 3 76.31 -47.84 -4.81
C ALA A 3 76.13 -46.34 -5.20
N LEU A 4 74.95 -45.76 -4.85
CA LEU A 4 74.69 -44.42 -4.26
C LEU A 4 73.16 -44.13 -4.35
N ARG A 5 72.36 -44.18 -3.27
CA ARG A 5 72.06 -43.12 -2.27
C ARG A 5 71.74 -41.74 -2.85
N TYR A 6 70.50 -41.26 -2.69
CA TYR A 6 70.19 -40.03 -1.94
C TYR A 6 68.75 -40.05 -1.40
N LEU A 7 68.66 -39.65 -0.14
CA LEU A 7 67.52 -39.56 0.76
C LEU A 7 67.08 -38.09 0.81
N THR A 8 65.78 -37.79 0.71
CA THR A 8 65.24 -36.56 1.32
C THR A 8 63.78 -36.77 1.72
N LEU A 9 63.56 -36.78 3.04
CA LEU A 9 62.28 -36.63 3.72
C LEU A 9 61.73 -35.23 3.47
N VAL A 10 60.41 -35.11 3.24
CA VAL A 10 59.65 -33.92 3.64
C VAL A 10 58.37 -34.40 4.34
N PHE A 11 58.35 -34.21 5.65
CA PHE A 11 57.17 -34.20 6.50
C PHE A 11 56.38 -32.90 6.24
N ALA A 12 55.08 -33.00 6.03
CA ALA A 12 54.16 -31.86 6.26
C ALA A 12 52.78 -32.37 6.68
N PHE A 13 52.58 -32.33 8.00
CA PHE A 13 51.35 -32.11 8.77
C PHE A 13 50.00 -32.27 8.06
N VAL A 14 49.30 -33.36 8.43
CA VAL A 14 47.84 -33.43 8.43
C VAL A 14 47.35 -32.66 9.66
N THR A 15 46.77 -31.48 9.46
CA THR A 15 46.04 -30.76 10.51
C THR A 15 44.54 -30.95 10.28
N LEU A 16 43.94 -31.81 11.11
CA LEU A 16 42.52 -31.83 11.40
C LEU A 16 42.09 -30.46 11.95
N VAL A 17 41.34 -29.68 11.19
CA VAL A 17 40.56 -28.58 11.74
C VAL A 17 39.15 -29.07 11.99
N ASN A 18 38.93 -29.44 13.26
CA ASN A 18 37.63 -29.51 13.90
C ASN A 18 37.05 -28.10 13.96
N CYS A 19 36.14 -27.75 13.06
CA CYS A 19 35.26 -26.59 13.27
C CYS A 19 33.92 -27.09 13.79
N GLY A 20 33.78 -26.99 15.11
CA GLY A 20 32.56 -27.25 15.84
C GLY A 20 31.41 -26.40 15.32
N VAL A 21 30.27 -27.06 15.23
CA VAL A 21 28.93 -26.48 15.16
C VAL A 21 28.77 -25.54 16.36
N LEU A 22 28.95 -24.24 16.14
CA LEU A 22 28.48 -23.20 17.05
C LEU A 22 27.10 -22.76 16.57
N TYR A 23 26.09 -23.46 17.07
CA TYR A 23 24.71 -23.01 17.11
C TYR A 23 24.67 -21.74 17.97
N ARG A 24 24.70 -20.57 17.35
CA ARG A 24 24.38 -19.30 18.01
C ARG A 24 22.86 -19.15 17.99
N PRO A 25 22.17 -19.12 19.14
CA PRO A 25 20.76 -18.78 19.16
C PRO A 25 20.60 -17.35 18.64
N ALA A 26 19.72 -17.19 17.66
CA ALA A 26 19.26 -15.88 17.22
C ALA A 26 18.70 -15.15 18.44
N GLU A 27 19.45 -14.15 18.90
CA GLU A 27 19.05 -13.22 19.93
C GLU A 27 17.83 -12.48 19.38
N ARG A 28 16.63 -12.87 19.83
CA ARG A 28 15.39 -12.10 19.64
C ARG A 28 15.58 -10.74 20.29
N ARG A 29 16.18 -9.79 19.59
CA ARG A 29 15.92 -8.38 19.85
C ARG A 29 14.64 -8.03 19.12
N GLY A 30 13.53 -8.20 19.84
CA GLY A 30 12.29 -7.54 19.48
C GLY A 30 12.57 -6.04 19.41
N ILE A 31 12.67 -5.53 18.19
CA ILE A 31 12.59 -4.10 17.94
C ILE A 31 11.16 -3.73 18.33
N SER A 32 11.02 -3.01 19.45
CA SER A 32 9.73 -2.45 19.86
C SER A 32 9.12 -1.69 18.69
N GLN A 33 7.83 -1.91 18.41
CA GLN A 33 7.08 -1.23 17.34
C GLN A 33 7.20 0.31 17.39
N ASN A 34 7.56 0.88 18.55
CA ASN A 34 7.86 2.31 18.69
C ASN A 34 9.12 2.75 17.90
N ALA A 35 10.09 1.88 17.68
CA ALA A 35 11.30 2.17 16.91
C ALA A 35 11.06 2.18 15.39
N GLN A 36 10.07 1.42 14.90
CA GLN A 36 9.64 1.52 13.50
C GLN A 36 8.97 2.87 13.21
N LYS A 37 8.25 3.44 14.18
CA LYS A 37 7.65 4.79 14.07
C LYS A 37 8.70 5.92 14.07
N LEU A 38 9.85 5.73 14.72
CA LEU A 38 10.92 6.72 14.88
C LEU A 38 11.88 6.83 13.68
N ASN A 39 12.02 5.77 12.86
CA ASN A 39 12.92 5.75 11.69
C ASN A 39 12.29 6.31 10.40
N ARG A 40 10.98 6.63 10.40
CA ARG A 40 10.17 7.10 9.24
C ARG A 40 10.70 8.36 8.52
N LEU A 41 11.85 8.91 8.90
CA LEU A 41 12.08 10.34 8.94
C LEU A 41 13.44 10.85 8.43
N GLU A 42 14.42 10.01 8.12
CA GLU A 42 15.62 10.51 7.42
C GLU A 42 15.34 10.86 5.94
N ARG A 43 14.31 10.27 5.31
CA ARG A 43 14.05 10.41 3.86
C ARG A 43 12.97 11.40 3.44
N ARG A 44 12.21 12.00 4.36
CA ARG A 44 11.26 13.07 3.99
C ARG A 44 11.99 14.34 3.50
N GLN A 45 13.27 14.52 3.86
CA GLN A 45 14.09 15.63 3.34
C GLN A 45 14.56 15.41 1.89
N ASP A 46 14.91 14.18 1.48
CA ASP A 46 15.35 13.89 0.10
C ASP A 46 14.19 13.93 -0.93
N ALA A 47 12.94 13.76 -0.48
CA ALA A 47 11.74 13.95 -1.30
C ALA A 47 11.34 15.44 -1.45
N SER A 48 11.62 16.27 -0.42
CA SER A 48 11.32 17.71 -0.44
C SER A 48 12.27 18.55 -1.30
N ALA A 49 13.42 18.00 -1.69
CA ALA A 49 14.34 18.64 -2.62
C ALA A 49 13.92 18.38 -4.08
N SER A 50 12.81 18.99 -4.51
CA SER A 50 12.54 19.16 -5.95
C SER A 50 13.38 20.32 -6.50
N PRO A 51 14.00 20.19 -7.69
CA PRO A 51 14.61 21.32 -8.35
C PRO A 51 13.51 22.31 -8.75
N SER A 52 13.67 23.57 -8.35
CA SER A 52 12.82 24.68 -8.81
C SER A 52 12.82 24.71 -10.33
N MET A 53 11.69 24.34 -10.95
CA MET A 53 11.43 24.62 -12.36
C MET A 53 11.52 26.15 -12.55
N ALA A 54 12.46 26.57 -13.38
CA ALA A 54 12.79 27.96 -13.62
C ALA A 54 11.57 28.73 -14.13
N ALA A 55 11.11 29.71 -13.36
CA ALA A 55 10.15 30.70 -13.82
C ALA A 55 10.90 31.74 -14.68
N ASP A 56 10.78 31.63 -16.00
CA ASP A 56 11.28 32.65 -16.91
C ASP A 56 10.49 33.95 -16.75
N THR A 57 11.24 35.02 -16.51
CA THR A 57 10.77 36.40 -16.33
C THR A 57 10.13 36.94 -17.62
N ALA A 58 8.82 37.12 -17.62
CA ALA A 58 8.12 37.98 -18.57
C ALA A 58 7.78 39.32 -17.90
N SER A 59 8.64 40.30 -18.14
CA SER A 59 8.42 41.70 -17.80
C SER A 59 7.27 42.24 -18.66
N SER A 60 6.17 42.69 -18.06
CA SER A 60 5.14 43.44 -18.78
C SER A 60 4.81 44.75 -18.06
N MET A 61 4.73 45.78 -18.89
CA MET A 61 4.78 47.17 -18.55
C MET A 61 3.51 47.63 -17.84
N MET A 62 3.74 48.42 -16.80
CA MET A 62 2.77 49.27 -16.12
C MET A 62 2.12 50.24 -17.11
N SER A 63 0.80 50.20 -17.23
CA SER A 63 0.03 51.32 -17.79
C SER A 63 -1.26 51.49 -17.00
N SER A 64 -1.19 52.48 -16.14
CA SER A 64 -2.25 53.15 -15.41
C SER A 64 -3.28 53.78 -16.35
N ALA A 65 -4.56 53.50 -16.13
CA ALA A 65 -5.65 54.38 -16.50
C ALA A 65 -6.75 54.30 -15.43
N ALA A 66 -6.74 55.28 -14.53
CA ALA A 66 -7.84 55.59 -13.65
C ALA A 66 -8.96 56.25 -14.48
N SER A 67 -10.20 55.79 -14.30
CA SER A 67 -11.38 56.59 -14.64
C SER A 67 -12.45 56.42 -13.56
N THR A 68 -12.96 57.57 -13.13
CA THR A 68 -13.93 57.81 -12.05
C THR A 68 -15.35 57.40 -12.46
N PRO A 69 -16.24 57.07 -11.51
CA PRO A 69 -17.64 56.80 -11.83
C PRO A 69 -18.45 58.11 -11.75
N THR A 70 -19.10 58.49 -12.84
CA THR A 70 -20.22 59.44 -12.83
C THR A 70 -21.54 58.69 -12.80
N SER A 71 -22.34 59.00 -11.78
CA SER A 71 -23.67 58.49 -11.52
C SER A 71 -24.67 58.89 -12.61
N ALA A 72 -25.48 57.94 -13.09
CA ALA A 72 -26.76 58.22 -13.71
C ALA A 72 -27.75 57.12 -13.32
N MET A 73 -28.75 57.48 -12.53
CA MET A 73 -29.92 56.66 -12.26
C MET A 73 -30.85 56.70 -13.47
N ALA A 74 -31.25 55.54 -13.98
CA ALA A 74 -32.43 55.39 -14.81
C ALA A 74 -33.10 54.06 -14.47
N ALA A 75 -34.32 54.15 -13.95
CA ALA A 75 -35.20 53.02 -13.69
C ALA A 75 -35.76 52.49 -15.01
N GLY A 76 -35.68 51.17 -15.19
CA GLY A 76 -36.27 50.47 -16.33
C GLY A 76 -36.43 49.00 -16.02
N SER A 77 -37.68 48.56 -15.83
CA SER A 77 -38.07 47.17 -15.58
C SER A 77 -37.84 46.31 -16.83
N SER A 78 -37.07 45.21 -16.72
CA SER A 78 -37.05 44.13 -17.73
C SER A 78 -36.38 42.87 -17.15
N SER A 79 -37.18 41.80 -17.03
CA SER A 79 -36.83 40.36 -17.07
C SER A 79 -35.43 39.91 -16.59
N ALA A 80 -35.42 39.20 -15.46
CA ALA A 80 -34.30 38.37 -15.02
C ALA A 80 -34.00 37.27 -16.05
N ALA A 81 -32.99 37.48 -16.89
CA ALA A 81 -32.26 36.39 -17.50
C ALA A 81 -31.24 35.92 -16.45
N ALA A 82 -31.45 34.72 -15.91
CA ALA A 82 -30.42 34.05 -15.13
C ALA A 82 -29.20 33.89 -16.03
N ALA A 83 -28.17 34.71 -15.80
CA ALA A 83 -26.85 34.45 -16.32
C ALA A 83 -26.39 33.16 -15.65
N THR A 84 -26.56 32.04 -16.34
CA THR A 84 -25.83 30.82 -16.02
C THR A 84 -24.38 31.16 -16.27
N THR A 85 -23.65 31.55 -15.23
CA THR A 85 -22.20 31.51 -15.24
C THR A 85 -21.83 30.04 -15.44
N SER A 86 -21.65 29.68 -16.71
CA SER A 86 -20.90 28.49 -17.09
C SER A 86 -19.50 28.68 -16.53
N SER A 87 -19.26 28.16 -15.33
CA SER A 87 -17.91 27.88 -14.87
C SER A 87 -17.33 26.90 -15.87
N SER A 88 -16.56 27.41 -16.83
CA SER A 88 -15.74 26.62 -17.72
C SER A 88 -14.70 25.92 -16.85
N SER A 89 -15.00 24.71 -16.39
CA SER A 89 -13.99 23.80 -15.87
C SER A 89 -13.02 23.54 -17.02
N MET A 90 -11.90 24.25 -17.03
CA MET A 90 -10.82 23.94 -17.97
C MET A 90 -10.39 22.50 -17.71
N SER A 91 -10.49 21.65 -18.72
CA SER A 91 -10.03 20.27 -18.64
C SER A 91 -8.52 20.28 -18.37
N VAL A 92 -8.08 19.56 -17.33
CA VAL A 92 -6.67 19.33 -17.04
C VAL A 92 -6.01 18.76 -18.31
N PRO A 93 -4.93 19.37 -18.84
CA PRO A 93 -4.27 18.90 -20.06
C PRO A 93 -3.70 17.49 -19.85
N ALA A 94 -3.38 16.78 -20.94
CA ALA A 94 -2.67 15.50 -20.81
C ALA A 94 -1.29 15.72 -20.18
N PHE A 95 -0.83 14.77 -19.36
CA PHE A 95 0.47 14.87 -18.71
C PHE A 95 1.60 14.77 -19.73
N SER A 96 2.47 15.79 -19.77
CA SER A 96 3.66 15.82 -20.61
C SER A 96 4.88 15.40 -19.80
N TYR A 97 5.27 14.14 -19.94
CA TYR A 97 6.40 13.54 -19.20
C TYR A 97 7.71 13.46 -20.02
N GLY A 98 7.71 13.88 -21.29
CA GLY A 98 8.91 13.77 -22.14
C GLY A 98 9.15 12.36 -22.71
N THR A 99 10.41 11.98 -22.88
CA THR A 99 10.79 10.67 -23.47
C THR A 99 11.10 9.66 -22.38
N ALA A 100 10.21 8.70 -22.16
CA ALA A 100 10.37 7.66 -21.15
C ALA A 100 11.70 6.89 -21.31
N ASN A 101 12.43 6.72 -20.21
CA ASN A 101 13.70 6.01 -20.17
C ASN A 101 13.65 4.86 -19.14
N SER A 102 13.69 3.62 -19.60
CA SER A 102 13.66 2.43 -18.74
C SER A 102 14.96 2.18 -17.95
N THR A 103 16.01 2.95 -18.22
CA THR A 103 17.26 2.91 -17.45
C THR A 103 17.46 4.18 -16.64
N TYR A 104 16.41 4.99 -16.44
CA TYR A 104 16.48 6.16 -15.57
C TYR A 104 16.82 5.72 -14.12
N PRO A 105 17.63 6.50 -13.37
CA PRO A 105 17.94 6.17 -11.98
C PRO A 105 16.69 5.97 -11.13
N GLY A 106 16.63 4.87 -10.37
CA GLY A 106 15.44 4.50 -9.58
C GLY A 106 14.38 3.72 -10.36
N VAL A 107 14.60 3.35 -11.62
CA VAL A 107 13.70 2.38 -12.29
C VAL A 107 14.03 0.96 -11.86
N VAL A 108 15.29 0.54 -12.05
CA VAL A 108 15.73 -0.84 -11.78
C VAL A 108 16.27 -0.93 -10.36
N ALA A 109 15.82 -1.95 -9.63
CA ALA A 109 16.27 -2.20 -8.27
C ALA A 109 17.74 -2.59 -8.22
N THR A 110 18.46 -2.04 -7.25
CA THR A 110 19.89 -2.34 -7.02
C THR A 110 20.15 -3.05 -5.69
N GLY A 111 19.14 -3.08 -4.81
CA GLY A 111 19.19 -3.78 -3.54
C GLY A 111 19.21 -5.30 -3.69
N PRO A 112 19.66 -6.04 -2.66
CA PRO A 112 19.59 -7.48 -2.65
C PRO A 112 18.13 -7.97 -2.61
N LEU A 113 17.91 -9.21 -3.05
CA LEU A 113 16.64 -9.87 -2.83
C LEU A 113 16.41 -10.14 -1.35
N GLY A 114 15.16 -10.00 -0.91
CA GLY A 114 14.72 -10.40 0.42
C GLY A 114 14.99 -11.88 0.67
N ALA A 115 15.38 -12.22 1.90
CA ALA A 115 15.78 -13.57 2.27
C ALA A 115 14.68 -14.63 2.15
N THR A 116 13.41 -14.24 2.08
CA THR A 116 12.27 -15.14 1.89
C THR A 116 11.88 -15.33 0.42
N ASN A 117 12.48 -14.58 -0.50
CA ASN A 117 12.14 -14.61 -1.91
C ASN A 117 12.86 -15.77 -2.60
N PRO A 118 12.23 -16.44 -3.58
CA PRO A 118 12.95 -17.34 -4.46
C PRO A 118 14.00 -16.53 -5.25
N PRO A 119 15.07 -17.19 -5.73
CA PRO A 119 16.18 -16.50 -6.38
C PRO A 119 15.79 -15.81 -7.70
N GLN A 120 14.68 -16.22 -8.33
CA GLN A 120 14.15 -15.66 -9.57
C GLN A 120 12.61 -15.78 -9.60
N PRO A 121 11.91 -14.90 -10.34
CA PRO A 121 10.49 -15.07 -10.60
C PRO A 121 10.21 -16.37 -11.35
N SER A 122 9.12 -17.04 -11.02
CA SER A 122 8.74 -18.30 -11.68
C SER A 122 7.25 -18.58 -11.56
N LEU A 123 6.68 -19.17 -12.63
CA LEU A 123 5.30 -19.66 -12.66
C LEU A 123 5.25 -21.17 -12.36
N ASN A 124 4.07 -21.64 -11.99
CA ASN A 124 3.78 -23.05 -11.65
C ASN A 124 4.55 -23.54 -10.41
N THR A 125 4.76 -22.66 -9.44
CA THR A 125 5.33 -23.06 -8.15
C THR A 125 4.32 -23.88 -7.34
N THR A 126 4.79 -24.59 -6.33
CA THR A 126 3.90 -25.37 -5.45
C THR A 126 2.97 -24.41 -4.69
N VAL A 127 1.66 -24.71 -4.68
CA VAL A 127 0.70 -23.92 -3.90
C VAL A 127 0.98 -24.09 -2.42
N ASN A 128 1.36 -23.00 -1.75
CA ASN A 128 1.66 -22.99 -0.33
C ASN A 128 1.07 -21.76 0.37
N GLN A 129 -0.04 -21.96 1.07
CA GLN A 129 -0.75 -20.89 1.79
C GLN A 129 -0.10 -20.51 3.11
N THR A 130 0.95 -21.21 3.56
CA THR A 130 1.77 -20.81 4.69
C THR A 130 3.07 -20.15 4.24
N SER A 131 3.20 -19.80 2.96
CA SER A 131 4.40 -19.14 2.44
C SER A 131 4.68 -17.80 3.12
N VAL A 132 5.96 -17.47 3.22
CA VAL A 132 6.51 -16.20 3.69
C VAL A 132 7.23 -15.42 2.58
N SER A 133 7.09 -15.85 1.31
CA SER A 133 7.65 -15.15 0.16
C SER A 133 7.09 -13.74 0.04
N ARG A 134 7.95 -12.79 -0.32
CA ARG A 134 7.65 -11.37 -0.51
C ARG A 134 8.02 -10.91 -1.93
N LEU A 135 8.05 -11.84 -2.89
CA LEU A 135 8.33 -11.53 -4.28
C LEU A 135 7.01 -11.38 -5.05
N VAL A 136 6.61 -10.13 -5.27
CA VAL A 136 5.44 -9.76 -6.06
C VAL A 136 5.83 -9.62 -7.53
N SER A 137 4.87 -9.82 -8.43
CA SER A 137 5.06 -9.54 -9.84
C SER A 137 3.78 -9.03 -10.45
N ILE A 138 3.89 -8.12 -11.41
CA ILE A 138 2.77 -7.40 -12.03
C ILE A 138 2.95 -7.47 -13.55
N ASN A 139 2.34 -8.48 -14.19
CA ASN A 139 2.64 -8.82 -15.59
C ASN A 139 1.46 -8.57 -16.54
N SER A 140 0.25 -8.87 -16.10
CA SER A 140 -1.00 -8.73 -16.87
C SER A 140 -2.20 -8.68 -15.93
N VAL A 141 -3.41 -8.56 -16.48
CA VAL A 141 -4.66 -8.63 -15.70
C VAL A 141 -4.87 -9.96 -14.96
N ASP A 142 -4.30 -11.05 -15.45
CA ASP A 142 -4.47 -12.41 -14.90
C ASP A 142 -3.18 -12.97 -14.27
N ASP A 143 -2.04 -12.29 -14.38
CA ASP A 143 -0.77 -12.65 -13.73
C ASP A 143 -0.24 -11.45 -12.93
N TRP A 144 -0.73 -11.30 -11.70
CA TRP A 144 -0.26 -10.29 -10.78
C TRP A 144 -0.28 -10.79 -9.33
N CYS A 145 0.39 -10.06 -8.44
CA CYS A 145 0.34 -10.28 -7.01
C CYS A 145 0.08 -8.99 -6.25
N THR A 146 -0.35 -9.11 -5.00
CA THR A 146 -0.40 -8.02 -4.02
C THR A 146 0.32 -8.47 -2.76
N PHE A 147 0.77 -7.54 -1.95
CA PHE A 147 1.14 -7.86 -0.58
C PHE A 147 -0.13 -7.93 0.29
N GLY A 148 -0.08 -8.75 1.35
CA GLY A 148 -1.19 -8.87 2.29
C GLY A 148 -0.82 -9.58 3.60
N PRO A 149 -1.73 -9.57 4.58
CA PRO A 149 -1.51 -10.12 5.91
C PRO A 149 -1.14 -11.60 5.92
N VAL A 150 -0.34 -12.02 6.90
CA VAL A 150 0.10 -13.41 7.04
C VAL A 150 -1.00 -14.27 7.67
N ASN A 151 -1.55 -13.91 8.83
CA ASN A 151 -2.57 -14.71 9.56
C ASN A 151 -3.23 -13.88 10.67
N THR A 152 -3.48 -12.60 10.45
CA THR A 152 -4.10 -11.73 11.47
C THR A 152 -5.34 -11.09 10.86
N SER A 153 -6.25 -10.61 11.69
CA SER A 153 -7.31 -9.67 11.28
C SER A 153 -6.96 -8.24 11.69
N ASP A 154 -5.70 -7.98 12.04
CA ASP A 154 -5.23 -6.67 12.44
C ASP A 154 -5.22 -5.74 11.21
N LEU A 155 -5.33 -4.43 11.45
CA LEU A 155 -5.26 -3.44 10.38
C LEU A 155 -3.91 -3.50 9.68
N LEU A 156 -3.89 -3.34 8.35
CA LEU A 156 -2.66 -3.38 7.54
C LEU A 156 -1.55 -2.48 8.12
N GLY A 157 -1.90 -1.28 8.55
CA GLY A 157 -0.97 -0.31 9.16
C GLY A 157 -0.25 -0.78 10.43
N GLN A 158 -0.67 -1.90 11.03
CA GLN A 158 -0.01 -2.51 12.20
C GLN A 158 0.97 -3.63 11.83
N GLN A 159 0.98 -4.07 10.57
CA GLN A 159 1.68 -5.27 10.12
C GLN A 159 2.43 -5.11 8.79
N GLU A 160 2.54 -3.88 8.27
CA GLU A 160 3.18 -3.55 6.99
C GLU A 160 4.60 -4.14 6.86
N GLY A 161 5.36 -4.20 7.95
CA GLY A 161 6.72 -4.75 7.93
C GLY A 161 6.79 -6.27 7.70
N GLU A 162 5.68 -6.99 7.89
CA GLU A 162 5.66 -8.45 7.95
C GLU A 162 4.80 -9.12 6.87
N VAL A 163 4.04 -8.36 6.07
CA VAL A 163 3.18 -8.87 4.99
C VAL A 163 3.92 -9.72 3.96
N VAL A 164 3.16 -10.53 3.23
CA VAL A 164 3.65 -11.54 2.27
C VAL A 164 2.92 -11.41 0.94
N ALA A 165 3.49 -12.00 -0.12
CA ALA A 165 2.91 -11.96 -1.44
C ALA A 165 1.74 -12.96 -1.58
N TYR A 166 0.64 -12.49 -2.18
CA TYR A 166 -0.49 -13.27 -2.68
C TYR A 166 -0.63 -13.03 -4.18
N CYS A 167 -0.63 -14.09 -4.98
CA CYS A 167 -0.63 -14.01 -6.43
C CYS A 167 -1.88 -14.64 -7.06
N THR A 168 -2.32 -14.12 -8.20
CA THR A 168 -3.43 -14.71 -8.97
C THR A 168 -3.08 -16.08 -9.53
N LYS A 169 -1.80 -16.42 -9.65
CA LYS A 169 -1.32 -17.73 -10.13
C LYS A 169 -0.35 -18.35 -9.10
N PRO A 170 -0.15 -19.68 -9.09
CA PRO A 170 0.91 -20.30 -8.31
C PRO A 170 2.28 -19.86 -8.86
N ARG A 171 2.88 -18.87 -8.21
CA ARG A 171 4.14 -18.26 -8.66
C ARG A 171 4.98 -17.79 -7.49
N ASN A 172 6.27 -17.64 -7.73
CA ASN A 172 7.24 -17.05 -6.79
C ASN A 172 7.26 -17.68 -5.38
N ASP A 173 6.86 -18.95 -5.28
CA ASP A 173 6.60 -19.63 -4.00
C ASP A 173 5.68 -18.82 -3.08
N ALA A 174 4.90 -17.90 -3.63
CA ALA A 174 3.99 -17.02 -2.92
C ALA A 174 2.68 -17.75 -2.60
N ARG A 175 1.86 -17.10 -1.78
CA ARG A 175 0.49 -17.54 -1.56
C ARG A 175 -0.33 -17.28 -2.81
N VAL A 176 -1.44 -17.98 -2.95
CA VAL A 176 -2.37 -17.81 -4.08
C VAL A 176 -3.62 -17.11 -3.62
N ILE A 177 -4.09 -16.13 -4.40
CA ILE A 177 -5.39 -15.48 -4.26
C ILE A 177 -6.47 -16.48 -4.72
N PRO A 178 -7.43 -16.85 -3.85
CA PRO A 178 -8.49 -17.80 -4.22
C PRO A 178 -9.42 -17.25 -5.31
N ASP A 179 -9.94 -18.14 -6.15
CA ASP A 179 -11.02 -17.81 -7.08
C ASP A 179 -12.24 -17.24 -6.33
N GLY A 180 -12.88 -16.24 -6.93
CA GLY A 180 -13.98 -15.50 -6.31
C GLY A 180 -13.55 -14.49 -5.24
N THR A 181 -12.25 -14.29 -5.02
CA THR A 181 -11.73 -13.15 -4.25
C THR A 181 -11.84 -11.86 -5.03
N VAL A 182 -11.40 -11.86 -6.29
CA VAL A 182 -11.38 -10.68 -7.16
C VAL A 182 -12.63 -10.69 -8.04
N THR A 183 -13.36 -9.58 -8.06
CA THR A 183 -14.57 -9.40 -8.88
C THR A 183 -14.30 -8.56 -10.13
N ALA A 184 -13.29 -7.70 -10.10
CA ALA A 184 -12.78 -6.97 -11.26
C ALA A 184 -11.28 -6.75 -11.17
N ALA A 185 -10.61 -6.70 -12.32
CA ALA A 185 -9.22 -6.27 -12.42
C ALA A 185 -8.98 -5.54 -13.75
N HIS A 186 -8.41 -4.35 -13.67
CA HIS A 186 -8.00 -3.54 -14.80
C HIS A 186 -6.49 -3.37 -14.74
N PHE A 187 -5.81 -3.96 -15.72
CA PHE A 187 -4.38 -3.76 -15.92
C PHE A 187 -4.18 -2.69 -16.98
N VAL A 188 -3.35 -1.68 -16.70
CA VAL A 188 -2.95 -0.69 -17.69
C VAL A 188 -1.43 -0.65 -17.83
N LYS A 189 -0.97 -0.52 -19.07
CA LYS A 189 0.42 -0.22 -19.40
C LYS A 189 0.50 1.21 -19.93
N THR A 190 1.34 2.01 -19.30
CA THR A 190 1.71 3.34 -19.77
C THR A 190 3.17 3.36 -20.19
N PRO A 191 3.66 4.47 -20.78
CA PRO A 191 5.09 4.64 -21.04
C PRO A 191 5.95 4.73 -19.76
N LEU A 192 5.36 5.06 -18.60
CA LEU A 192 6.09 5.25 -17.33
C LEU A 192 5.87 4.12 -16.33
N TYR A 193 4.71 3.47 -16.33
CA TYR A 193 4.35 2.48 -15.31
C TYR A 193 3.41 1.40 -15.86
N VAL A 194 3.35 0.28 -15.14
CA VAL A 194 2.20 -0.62 -15.19
C VAL A 194 1.40 -0.45 -13.91
N GLN A 195 0.08 -0.64 -14.00
CA GLN A 195 -0.81 -0.50 -12.87
C GLN A 195 -1.93 -1.53 -12.93
N VAL A 196 -2.21 -2.16 -11.79
CA VAL A 196 -3.40 -3.00 -11.58
C VAL A 196 -4.35 -2.26 -10.66
N MET A 197 -5.63 -2.27 -11.01
CA MET A 197 -6.73 -1.74 -10.22
C MET A 197 -7.76 -2.86 -10.07
N ALA A 198 -8.04 -3.29 -8.86
CA ALA A 198 -8.88 -4.45 -8.61
C ALA A 198 -9.91 -4.19 -7.50
N LEU A 199 -11.08 -4.79 -7.68
CA LEU A 199 -12.13 -4.88 -6.68
C LEU A 199 -12.31 -6.34 -6.27
N GLY A 200 -12.75 -6.55 -5.02
CA GLY A 200 -12.95 -7.91 -4.53
C GLY A 200 -13.37 -7.99 -3.06
N ASP A 201 -13.24 -9.19 -2.51
CA ASP A 201 -13.36 -9.50 -1.09
C ASP A 201 -12.00 -10.00 -0.58
N PHE A 202 -11.09 -9.08 -0.31
CA PHE A 202 -9.74 -9.37 0.16
C PHE A 202 -9.69 -9.85 1.60
N THR A 203 -10.82 -9.92 2.32
CA THR A 203 -10.88 -10.65 3.60
C THR A 203 -10.50 -12.13 3.41
N LYS A 204 -10.69 -12.67 2.19
CA LYS A 204 -10.28 -14.02 1.81
C LYS A 204 -8.76 -14.25 1.74
N ILE A 205 -7.96 -13.18 1.77
CA ILE A 205 -6.50 -13.23 1.87
C ILE A 205 -5.98 -12.57 3.16
N GLY A 206 -6.82 -12.51 4.19
CA GLY A 206 -6.42 -12.15 5.55
C GLY A 206 -6.61 -10.68 5.93
N PHE A 207 -7.20 -9.84 5.08
CA PHE A 207 -7.54 -8.48 5.50
C PHE A 207 -8.68 -8.48 6.53
N GLY A 208 -8.58 -7.63 7.55
CA GLY A 208 -9.65 -7.43 8.52
C GLY A 208 -10.93 -6.92 7.85
N ALA A 209 -12.09 -7.34 8.35
CA ALA A 209 -13.36 -6.76 7.90
C ALA A 209 -13.37 -5.26 8.23
N ASN A 210 -13.62 -4.41 7.22
CA ASN A 210 -13.52 -2.95 7.29
C ASN A 210 -12.10 -2.38 7.43
N ASP A 211 -11.05 -3.17 7.20
CA ASP A 211 -9.72 -2.61 7.01
C ASP A 211 -9.70 -1.82 5.71
N THR A 212 -9.81 -0.49 5.80
CA THR A 212 -9.81 0.40 4.63
C THR A 212 -8.47 0.41 3.90
N GLY A 213 -7.46 -0.26 4.45
CA GLY A 213 -6.17 -0.45 3.86
C GLY A 213 -5.14 0.58 4.29
N GLY A 214 -4.04 0.58 3.57
CA GLY A 214 -2.91 1.48 3.72
C GLY A 214 -1.92 1.27 2.57
N GLU A 215 -0.82 2.00 2.61
CA GLU A 215 0.26 1.92 1.63
C GLU A 215 1.36 0.93 2.03
N LEU A 216 1.89 0.23 1.04
CA LEU A 216 3.10 -0.55 1.09
C LEU A 216 4.04 -0.07 -0.03
N ASP A 217 5.33 0.07 0.28
CA ASP A 217 6.29 0.75 -0.59
C ASP A 217 7.74 0.20 -0.43
N PRO A 218 8.66 0.48 -1.38
CA PRO A 218 10.04 -0.04 -1.37
C PRO A 218 10.94 0.57 -0.31
N HIS A 219 10.54 1.70 0.29
CA HIS A 219 11.38 2.46 1.18
C HIS A 219 11.02 2.16 2.63
N GLY A 220 9.74 2.22 2.98
CA GLY A 220 9.24 2.06 4.33
C GLY A 220 9.95 2.95 5.36
N ALA A 221 9.67 2.72 6.64
CA ALA A 221 10.27 3.52 7.70
C ALA A 221 11.76 3.22 7.94
N THR A 222 12.30 2.08 7.48
CA THR A 222 13.65 1.63 7.88
C THR A 222 14.70 1.75 6.79
N GLY A 223 14.35 2.21 5.59
CA GLY A 223 15.27 2.06 4.44
C GLY A 223 14.96 0.87 3.56
N LEU A 224 14.27 -0.14 4.10
CA LEU A 224 14.29 -1.51 3.61
C LEU A 224 12.95 -1.99 3.03
N GLY A 225 12.00 -1.07 2.86
CA GLY A 225 10.64 -1.34 2.44
C GLY A 225 9.70 -1.75 3.56
N ASN A 226 8.41 -1.69 3.26
CA ASN A 226 7.30 -2.23 4.02
C ASN A 226 6.41 -3.00 3.02
N PRO A 227 6.60 -4.33 2.86
CA PRO A 227 7.35 -5.21 3.75
C PRO A 227 8.87 -5.14 3.59
N VAL A 228 9.57 -5.39 4.71
CA VAL A 228 11.02 -5.51 4.70
C VAL A 228 11.44 -6.72 3.85
N GLY A 229 12.27 -6.49 2.83
CA GLY A 229 12.67 -7.52 1.88
C GLY A 229 11.59 -7.87 0.84
N GLY A 230 10.59 -7.00 0.68
CA GLY A 230 9.71 -7.01 -0.48
C GLY A 230 10.50 -6.70 -1.75
N ASN A 231 10.26 -7.47 -2.80
CA ASN A 231 10.76 -7.16 -4.14
C ASN A 231 9.60 -7.28 -5.13
N VAL A 232 9.62 -6.41 -6.14
CA VAL A 232 8.58 -6.35 -7.18
C VAL A 232 9.22 -6.57 -8.54
N THR A 233 8.61 -7.43 -9.34
CA THR A 233 9.04 -7.64 -10.72
C THR A 233 7.94 -7.40 -11.73
N SER A 234 8.32 -7.17 -12.98
CA SER A 234 7.41 -7.28 -14.11
C SER A 234 8.17 -7.76 -15.33
N ASN A 235 7.51 -8.55 -16.17
CA ASN A 235 8.02 -9.00 -17.45
C ASN A 235 7.53 -8.16 -18.64
N ILE A 236 6.96 -6.97 -18.39
CA ILE A 236 6.31 -6.14 -19.41
C ILE A 236 7.24 -5.67 -20.55
N THR A 237 8.55 -5.77 -20.34
CA THR A 237 9.62 -5.48 -21.32
C THR A 237 10.07 -6.70 -22.11
N GLY A 238 9.45 -7.87 -21.88
CA GLY A 238 9.78 -9.16 -22.49
C GLY A 238 10.72 -10.05 -21.65
N SER A 239 11.19 -9.56 -20.50
CA SER A 239 12.00 -10.30 -19.53
C SER A 239 11.71 -9.81 -18.12
N ASP A 240 11.86 -10.67 -17.11
CA ASP A 240 11.71 -10.26 -15.71
C ASP A 240 12.72 -9.16 -15.34
N VAL A 241 12.19 -8.01 -14.91
CA VAL A 241 12.95 -6.89 -14.36
C VAL A 241 12.50 -6.67 -12.92
N PHE A 242 13.46 -6.42 -12.02
CA PHE A 242 13.19 -5.97 -10.65
C PHE A 242 13.12 -4.45 -10.64
N TYR A 243 11.99 -3.90 -10.20
CA TYR A 243 11.76 -2.46 -10.18
C TYR A 243 11.96 -1.91 -8.77
N GLU A 244 12.61 -0.76 -8.67
CA GLU A 244 12.89 -0.09 -7.39
C GLU A 244 11.63 0.61 -6.89
N GLU A 245 11.04 1.49 -7.71
CA GLU A 245 9.93 2.34 -7.31
C GLU A 245 8.57 1.72 -7.66
N TRP A 246 7.74 1.53 -6.63
CA TRP A 246 6.40 0.96 -6.73
C TRP A 246 5.54 1.40 -5.54
N MET A 247 4.23 1.27 -5.69
CA MET A 247 3.25 1.54 -4.63
C MET A 247 2.17 0.47 -4.64
N ASN A 248 1.79 -0.02 -3.45
CA ASN A 248 0.68 -0.97 -3.29
C ASN A 248 -0.27 -0.47 -2.21
N TYR A 249 -1.50 -0.16 -2.62
CA TYR A 249 -2.57 0.19 -1.71
C TYR A 249 -3.59 -0.94 -1.73
N VAL A 250 -3.94 -1.46 -0.56
CA VAL A 250 -4.84 -2.60 -0.46
C VAL A 250 -5.63 -2.54 0.83
N GLY A 251 -6.95 -2.71 0.70
CA GLY A 251 -7.90 -2.84 1.79
C GLY A 251 -8.84 -4.01 1.57
N TYR A 252 -9.83 -4.16 2.44
CA TYR A 252 -10.72 -5.32 2.45
C TYR A 252 -11.51 -5.53 1.15
N ASN A 253 -11.76 -4.47 0.36
CA ASN A 253 -12.57 -4.53 -0.85
C ASN A 253 -11.95 -3.92 -2.12
N ILE A 254 -10.73 -3.39 -2.02
CA ILE A 254 -10.06 -2.68 -3.12
C ILE A 254 -8.56 -2.91 -3.05
N MET A 255 -7.93 -3.05 -4.21
CA MET A 255 -6.48 -3.11 -4.34
C MET A 255 -6.06 -2.31 -5.56
N CYS A 256 -4.96 -1.60 -5.45
CA CYS A 256 -4.24 -1.09 -6.59
C CYS A 256 -2.74 -1.22 -6.37
N PHE A 257 -2.03 -1.44 -7.47
CA PHE A 257 -0.59 -1.65 -7.46
C PHE A 257 0.00 -0.98 -8.70
N ARG A 258 0.95 -0.06 -8.51
CA ARG A 258 1.69 0.59 -9.60
C ARG A 258 3.17 0.24 -9.48
N VAL A 259 3.80 -0.05 -10.62
CA VAL A 259 5.23 -0.30 -10.74
C VAL A 259 5.78 0.68 -11.77
N CYS A 260 6.75 1.50 -11.38
CA CYS A 260 7.37 2.48 -12.27
C CYS A 260 8.43 1.80 -13.13
N ILE A 261 8.14 1.68 -14.42
CA ILE A 261 8.95 0.93 -15.40
C ILE A 261 9.88 1.81 -16.23
N ALA A 262 9.71 3.12 -16.14
CA ALA A 262 10.56 4.12 -16.76
C ALA A 262 10.46 5.44 -15.98
N GLY A 263 11.38 6.36 -16.27
CA GLY A 263 11.36 7.71 -15.71
C GLY A 263 11.88 8.75 -16.68
N THR A 264 11.66 10.00 -16.33
CA THR A 264 12.19 11.20 -17.00
C THR A 264 12.52 12.27 -15.97
N ASP A 265 13.07 13.40 -16.39
CA ASP A 265 13.31 14.53 -15.48
C ASP A 265 12.00 15.20 -15.04
N GLU A 266 10.96 15.15 -15.89
CA GLU A 266 9.61 15.64 -15.58
C GLU A 266 8.79 14.65 -14.74
N ALA A 267 9.05 13.35 -14.89
CA ALA A 267 8.40 12.27 -14.15
C ALA A 267 9.45 11.27 -13.60
N PRO A 268 10.23 11.66 -12.58
CA PRO A 268 11.13 10.72 -11.93
C PRO A 268 10.34 9.55 -11.33
N PRO A 269 10.89 8.32 -11.31
CA PRO A 269 10.16 7.13 -10.82
C PRO A 269 9.63 7.30 -9.39
N LYS A 270 10.42 7.90 -8.49
CA LYS A 270 10.01 8.20 -7.11
C LYS A 270 8.82 9.17 -6.99
N THR A 271 8.60 9.98 -8.02
CA THR A 271 7.49 10.95 -8.07
C THR A 271 6.26 10.28 -8.66
N GLU A 272 6.43 9.49 -9.73
CA GLU A 272 5.33 8.76 -10.36
C GLU A 272 4.81 7.60 -9.48
N CYS A 273 5.71 6.98 -8.71
CA CYS A 273 5.43 6.02 -7.66
C CYS A 273 5.66 6.65 -6.27
N GLN A 274 5.01 7.80 -6.04
CA GLN A 274 5.05 8.52 -4.77
C GLN A 274 4.57 7.64 -3.59
N HIS A 275 5.31 7.70 -2.48
CA HIS A 275 5.10 6.86 -1.30
C HIS A 275 4.99 7.64 0.02
N THR A 276 4.43 8.84 -0.05
CA THR A 276 4.21 9.72 1.12
C THR A 276 2.74 10.08 1.34
N LEU A 277 1.85 9.45 0.56
CA LEU A 277 0.42 9.68 0.53
C LEU A 277 -0.31 8.48 1.15
N ASP A 278 0.25 7.94 2.23
CA ASP A 278 -0.07 6.65 2.83
C ASP A 278 -1.55 6.46 3.23
N GLU A 279 -2.28 7.56 3.52
CA GLU A 279 -3.71 7.51 3.90
C GLU A 279 -4.64 7.85 2.73
N MET A 280 -4.08 8.12 1.55
CA MET A 280 -4.85 8.33 0.35
C MET A 280 -5.34 7.00 -0.21
N GLY A 281 -6.53 6.99 -0.78
CA GLY A 281 -7.10 5.76 -1.36
C GLY A 281 -6.65 5.53 -2.79
N CYS A 282 -6.82 4.29 -3.26
CA CYS A 282 -6.59 3.87 -4.64
C CYS A 282 -7.13 4.84 -5.71
N TRP A 283 -8.35 5.34 -5.52
CA TRP A 283 -9.00 6.30 -6.43
C TRP A 283 -8.22 7.61 -6.62
N THR A 284 -7.43 8.01 -5.62
CA THR A 284 -6.66 9.25 -5.65
C THR A 284 -5.24 9.04 -6.16
N VAL A 285 -4.58 7.97 -5.73
CA VAL A 285 -3.16 7.71 -6.06
C VAL A 285 -2.97 6.94 -7.37
N MET A 286 -3.95 6.14 -7.76
CA MET A 286 -3.89 5.30 -8.95
C MET A 286 -5.19 5.46 -9.75
N PRO A 287 -5.44 6.63 -10.33
CA PRO A 287 -6.65 6.88 -11.11
C PRO A 287 -6.77 5.92 -12.30
N GLY A 288 -8.00 5.52 -12.62
CA GLY A 288 -8.29 4.66 -13.76
C GLY A 288 -9.63 3.94 -13.63
N ASN A 289 -9.74 2.78 -14.28
CA ASN A 289 -10.96 1.98 -14.30
C ASN A 289 -11.04 1.04 -13.08
N TYR A 290 -12.19 1.05 -12.43
CA TYR A 290 -12.56 0.18 -11.31
C TYR A 290 -14.00 -0.31 -11.51
N THR A 291 -14.40 -0.52 -12.76
CA THR A 291 -15.75 -1.00 -13.07
C THR A 291 -15.85 -2.46 -12.70
N ASP A 292 -16.77 -2.79 -11.79
CA ASP A 292 -16.93 -4.15 -11.30
C ASP A 292 -17.32 -5.14 -12.42
N ASN A 293 -17.00 -6.43 -12.23
CA ASN A 293 -17.27 -7.53 -13.16
C ASN A 293 -16.59 -7.40 -14.54
N ILE A 294 -15.51 -6.64 -14.64
CA ILE A 294 -14.68 -6.52 -15.83
C ILE A 294 -13.25 -6.97 -15.50
N PHE A 295 -12.68 -7.76 -16.40
CA PHE A 295 -11.26 -8.08 -16.39
C PHE A 295 -10.67 -7.64 -17.73
N GLU A 296 -9.77 -6.65 -17.71
CA GLU A 296 -9.16 -6.15 -18.94
C GLU A 296 -7.69 -5.76 -18.80
N SER A 297 -6.97 -5.81 -19.92
CA SER A 297 -5.65 -5.20 -20.08
C SER A 297 -5.70 -4.14 -21.16
N CYS A 298 -5.26 -2.93 -20.87
CA CYS A 298 -5.26 -1.80 -21.81
C CYS A 298 -3.86 -1.16 -21.91
N ASP A 299 -3.62 -0.46 -23.01
CA ASP A 299 -2.66 0.64 -23.03
C ASP A 299 -3.33 1.88 -22.42
N ALA A 300 -2.58 2.76 -21.77
CA ALA A 300 -3.10 4.01 -21.24
C ALA A 300 -2.08 5.15 -21.31
N ASP A 301 -2.58 6.37 -21.31
CA ASP A 301 -1.75 7.55 -21.07
C ASP A 301 -1.22 7.54 -19.63
N ALA A 302 -0.07 8.18 -19.39
CA ALA A 302 0.39 8.40 -18.01
C ALA A 302 -0.51 9.44 -17.33
N ALA A 303 -0.94 9.15 -16.11
CA ALA A 303 -1.58 10.12 -15.23
C ALA A 303 -0.55 11.15 -14.75
N TYR A 304 -1.02 12.29 -14.24
CA TYR A 304 -0.15 13.12 -13.40
C TYR A 304 0.30 12.35 -12.17
N PRO A 305 1.54 12.59 -11.68
CA PRO A 305 2.01 11.98 -10.46
C PRO A 305 1.06 12.26 -9.28
N PRO A 306 0.87 11.29 -8.36
CA PRO A 306 -0.01 11.48 -7.21
C PRO A 306 0.41 12.69 -6.38
N GLY A 307 -0.58 13.50 -5.99
CA GLY A 307 -0.36 14.72 -5.22
C GLY A 307 0.06 15.94 -6.05
N ILE A 308 0.25 15.83 -7.36
CA ILE A 308 0.53 16.98 -8.24
C ILE A 308 -0.77 17.44 -8.91
N TYR A 309 -1.09 18.73 -8.74
CA TYR A 309 -2.29 19.36 -9.29
C TYR A 309 -1.91 20.47 -10.25
N VAL A 310 -2.66 20.60 -11.34
CA VAL A 310 -2.45 21.66 -12.34
C VAL A 310 -3.77 22.38 -12.59
N SER A 311 -3.77 23.69 -12.35
CA SER A 311 -4.92 24.57 -12.63
C SER A 311 -4.43 25.90 -13.20
N ASP A 312 -5.07 26.38 -14.26
CA ASP A 312 -4.79 27.68 -14.88
C ASP A 312 -3.31 27.91 -15.24
N GLY A 313 -2.61 26.85 -15.66
CA GLY A 313 -1.19 26.88 -15.99
C GLY A 313 -0.25 26.94 -14.78
N SER A 314 -0.77 26.85 -13.56
CA SER A 314 0.01 26.75 -12.33
C SER A 314 0.00 25.31 -11.81
N THR A 315 1.13 24.87 -11.27
CA THR A 315 1.29 23.57 -10.62
C THR A 315 1.35 23.75 -9.11
N SER A 316 0.59 22.96 -8.37
CA SER A 316 0.67 22.83 -6.92
C SER A 316 0.89 21.38 -6.51
N SER A 317 1.37 21.17 -5.28
CA SER A 317 1.53 19.85 -4.68
C SER A 317 0.70 19.74 -3.41
N PHE A 318 0.19 18.54 -3.14
CA PHE A 318 -0.46 18.18 -1.90
C PHE A 318 0.51 17.41 -1.02
N GLU A 319 0.62 17.85 0.24
CA GLU A 319 1.24 17.06 1.30
C GLU A 319 0.17 16.60 2.29
N GLN A 320 0.14 15.30 2.55
CA GLN A 320 -0.74 14.73 3.54
C GLN A 320 -0.40 15.26 4.94
N TYR A 321 -1.42 15.70 5.68
CA TYR A 321 -1.23 16.14 7.05
C TYR A 321 -0.75 14.99 7.94
N ALA A 322 0.38 15.17 8.62
CA ALA A 322 0.89 14.20 9.58
C ALA A 322 1.72 14.90 10.65
N THR A 323 1.62 14.40 11.89
CA THR A 323 2.51 14.80 12.98
C THR A 323 3.21 13.59 13.56
N GLY A 324 4.42 13.77 14.08
CA GLY A 324 5.13 12.68 14.71
C GLY A 324 6.50 13.05 15.28
N LEU A 325 7.25 12.02 15.64
CA LEU A 325 8.58 12.12 16.24
C LEU A 325 9.63 11.46 15.34
N TRP A 326 10.76 12.11 15.15
CA TRP A 326 11.92 11.59 14.42
C TRP A 326 13.21 11.67 15.22
N THR A 327 14.18 10.85 14.85
CA THR A 327 15.52 10.92 15.46
C THR A 327 16.52 11.51 14.46
N SER A 328 17.20 12.58 14.87
CA SER A 328 18.34 13.16 14.13
C SER A 328 19.54 13.22 15.05
N SER A 329 20.66 12.61 14.65
CA SER A 329 21.90 12.65 15.44
C SER A 329 21.70 12.26 16.91
N GLY A 330 20.84 11.26 17.18
CA GLY A 330 20.50 10.79 18.53
C GLY A 330 19.52 11.67 19.31
N SER A 331 19.03 12.76 18.75
CA SER A 331 18.01 13.63 19.36
C SER A 331 16.63 13.33 18.80
N ILE A 332 15.63 13.21 19.66
CA ILE A 332 14.22 13.09 19.25
C ILE A 332 13.67 14.49 18.97
N LEU A 333 13.14 14.69 17.78
CA LEU A 333 12.55 15.91 17.26
C LEU A 333 11.10 15.66 16.86
N THR A 334 10.26 16.69 16.82
CA THR A 334 8.89 16.61 16.28
C THR A 334 8.87 17.05 14.82
N TYR A 335 7.90 16.56 14.06
CA TYR A 335 7.59 17.09 12.73
C TYR A 335 6.09 17.33 12.58
N THR A 336 5.75 18.21 11.65
CA THR A 336 4.41 18.43 11.14
C THR A 336 4.54 18.63 9.63
N ASN A 337 3.89 17.76 8.87
CA ASN A 337 3.75 17.87 7.42
C ASN A 337 2.33 18.29 7.10
N GLY A 338 2.15 19.02 6.00
CA GLY A 338 0.86 19.61 5.63
C GLY A 338 0.28 20.53 6.72
N GLU A 339 -0.96 20.95 6.51
CA GLU A 339 -1.71 21.77 7.46
C GLU A 339 -2.99 21.05 7.89
N SER A 340 -3.26 21.04 9.19
CA SER A 340 -4.36 20.27 9.82
C SER A 340 -5.75 20.74 9.39
N THR A 341 -5.84 21.98 8.92
CA THR A 341 -7.09 22.64 8.52
C THR A 341 -7.31 22.62 7.01
N GLU A 342 -6.32 22.17 6.24
CA GLU A 342 -6.45 22.05 4.79
C GLU A 342 -7.33 20.86 4.42
N THR A 343 -8.10 21.04 3.33
CA THR A 343 -8.98 19.97 2.86
C THR A 343 -8.17 18.96 2.06
N THR A 344 -8.16 17.70 2.52
CA THR A 344 -7.58 16.58 1.77
C THR A 344 -8.30 16.40 0.43
N PRO A 345 -7.60 16.47 -0.71
CA PRO A 345 -8.17 16.20 -2.01
C PRO A 345 -8.75 14.78 -2.08
N THR A 346 -9.91 14.61 -2.69
CA THR A 346 -10.60 13.31 -2.78
C THR A 346 -10.51 12.66 -4.16
N THR A 347 -9.87 13.35 -5.12
CA THR A 347 -9.76 12.91 -6.51
C THR A 347 -8.36 13.16 -7.04
N ALA A 348 -7.89 12.29 -7.92
CA ALA A 348 -6.67 12.54 -8.69
C ALA A 348 -6.82 13.81 -9.55
N ASN A 349 -5.69 14.45 -9.88
CA ASN A 349 -5.65 15.60 -10.79
C ASN A 349 -6.12 15.25 -12.22
N SER A 350 -5.88 14.02 -12.66
CA SER A 350 -6.23 13.57 -14.01
C SER A 350 -6.75 12.13 -14.02
N MET A 351 -7.68 11.87 -14.93
CA MET A 351 -8.06 10.51 -15.33
C MET A 351 -7.49 10.24 -16.73
N PRO A 352 -6.40 9.45 -16.85
CA PRO A 352 -5.78 9.19 -18.15
C PRO A 352 -6.71 8.39 -19.07
N SER A 353 -6.58 8.58 -20.38
CA SER A 353 -7.34 7.82 -21.35
C SER A 353 -6.76 6.41 -21.51
N SER A 354 -7.62 5.42 -21.79
CA SER A 354 -7.22 4.04 -22.07
C SER A 354 -7.56 3.65 -23.50
N SER A 355 -6.76 2.77 -24.08
CA SER A 355 -6.89 2.30 -25.47
C SER A 355 -6.43 0.84 -25.60
N ASN A 356 -6.70 0.22 -26.76
CA ASN A 356 -6.31 -1.17 -27.07
C ASN A 356 -6.77 -2.23 -26.04
N CYS A 357 -7.83 -1.93 -25.28
CA CYS A 357 -8.32 -2.79 -24.20
C CYS A 357 -8.72 -4.18 -24.69
N GLN A 358 -8.17 -5.20 -24.04
CA GLN A 358 -8.47 -6.61 -24.25
C GLN A 358 -9.17 -7.17 -23.02
N ILE A 359 -10.41 -7.62 -23.20
CA ILE A 359 -11.16 -8.29 -22.14
C ILE A 359 -10.64 -9.73 -21.98
N VAL A 360 -10.37 -10.14 -20.76
CA VAL A 360 -10.20 -11.55 -20.40
C VAL A 360 -11.46 -12.06 -19.72
N PRO A 361 -11.90 -13.30 -19.98
CA PRO A 361 -13.15 -13.81 -19.42
C PRO A 361 -13.05 -14.09 -17.92
N SER A 362 -11.85 -14.34 -17.41
CA SER A 362 -11.59 -14.66 -16.01
C SER A 362 -10.10 -14.58 -15.69
N ILE A 363 -9.79 -14.35 -14.42
CA ILE A 363 -8.45 -14.49 -13.84
C ILE A 363 -8.31 -15.76 -12.99
N ALA A 364 -9.28 -16.69 -13.12
CA ALA A 364 -9.36 -17.87 -12.28
C ALA A 364 -8.13 -18.78 -12.44
N ASN A 365 -7.67 -19.32 -11.31
CA ASN A 365 -6.57 -20.26 -11.21
C ASN A 365 -7.01 -21.68 -10.83
N GLY A 366 -8.31 -21.89 -10.61
CA GLY A 366 -8.91 -23.18 -10.25
C GLY A 366 -8.87 -23.48 -8.74
N ILE A 367 -8.45 -22.53 -7.90
CA ILE A 367 -8.33 -22.70 -6.45
C ILE A 367 -9.40 -21.87 -5.75
N ALA A 368 -10.56 -22.48 -5.51
CA ALA A 368 -11.75 -21.77 -5.00
C ALA A 368 -11.74 -21.45 -3.49
N SER A 369 -10.87 -22.07 -2.68
CA SER A 369 -10.76 -21.76 -1.26
C SER A 369 -9.40 -22.14 -0.69
N ILE A 370 -8.88 -21.29 0.18
CA ILE A 370 -7.60 -21.46 0.88
C ILE A 370 -7.74 -21.37 2.40
N ILE A 371 -8.93 -21.01 2.90
CA ILE A 371 -9.18 -20.94 4.34
C ILE A 371 -9.36 -22.38 4.84
N PRO A 372 -8.50 -22.87 5.76
CA PRO A 372 -8.79 -24.12 6.45
C PRO A 372 -10.12 -23.95 7.18
N ALA A 373 -11.06 -24.87 6.96
CA ALA A 373 -12.32 -24.90 7.72
C ALA A 373 -12.02 -25.15 9.20
N SER A 374 -11.74 -24.09 9.94
CA SER A 374 -11.67 -24.12 11.40
C SER A 374 -13.10 -24.16 11.93
N SER A 375 -13.61 -25.40 12.11
CA SER A 375 -14.63 -25.81 13.08
C SER A 375 -15.84 -24.89 13.28
N SER A 376 -16.86 -25.03 12.43
CA SER A 376 -18.25 -24.98 12.89
C SER A 376 -18.82 -26.39 12.83
N SER A 377 -18.61 -27.14 13.91
CA SER A 377 -19.26 -28.42 14.16
C SER A 377 -20.75 -28.18 14.46
N ALA A 378 -21.56 -28.07 13.42
CA ALA A 378 -22.98 -28.37 13.50
C ALA A 378 -23.26 -29.48 12.48
N ALA A 379 -23.36 -30.70 12.99
CA ALA A 379 -23.66 -31.88 12.18
C ALA A 379 -24.99 -31.69 11.44
N PRO A 380 -25.10 -32.14 10.17
CA PRO A 380 -26.38 -32.19 9.48
C PRO A 380 -27.23 -33.32 10.10
N VAL A 381 -28.36 -32.97 10.68
CA VAL A 381 -29.43 -33.92 11.04
C VAL A 381 -30.04 -34.46 9.75
N PRO A 382 -30.12 -35.79 9.54
CA PRO A 382 -30.77 -36.32 8.35
C PRO A 382 -32.29 -36.14 8.46
N SER A 383 -32.87 -35.30 7.59
CA SER A 383 -34.32 -35.23 7.41
C SER A 383 -34.76 -36.32 6.43
N SER A 384 -35.42 -37.34 6.95
CA SER A 384 -36.23 -38.27 6.17
C SER A 384 -37.48 -37.55 5.64
N ALA A 385 -37.75 -37.75 4.35
CA ALA A 385 -38.96 -37.27 3.70
C ALA A 385 -40.18 -38.12 4.09
N ALA A 386 -41.28 -37.47 4.48
CA ALA A 386 -42.63 -37.98 4.27
C ALA A 386 -43.63 -36.79 4.23
N ALA A 387 -44.54 -36.86 3.27
CA ALA A 387 -45.42 -35.79 2.84
C ALA A 387 -46.69 -35.57 3.71
N ALA A 388 -47.10 -34.31 3.77
CA ALA A 388 -48.45 -33.72 3.77
C ALA A 388 -49.61 -34.30 4.64
N ALA A 389 -49.95 -33.50 5.68
CA ALA A 389 -51.26 -32.87 5.99
C ALA A 389 -52.49 -33.72 6.44
N PRO A 390 -53.54 -33.10 7.05
CA PRO A 390 -53.56 -32.06 8.11
C PRO A 390 -54.60 -32.31 9.25
N ALA A 391 -54.56 -31.40 10.24
CA ALA A 391 -55.66 -30.92 11.11
C ALA A 391 -56.39 -31.87 12.07
N SER A 392 -56.28 -31.60 13.39
CA SER A 392 -57.43 -31.30 14.28
C SER A 392 -56.99 -30.89 15.70
N ASP A 393 -57.55 -29.76 16.12
CA ASP A 393 -58.12 -29.43 17.43
C ASP A 393 -57.39 -29.63 18.78
N ALA A 394 -57.15 -28.46 19.39
CA ALA A 394 -57.81 -27.97 20.60
C ALA A 394 -57.19 -28.19 21.99
N SER A 395 -57.07 -27.03 22.68
CA SER A 395 -57.29 -26.77 24.12
C SER A 395 -56.28 -27.39 25.11
N THR A 396 -55.75 -26.73 26.15
CA THR A 396 -56.25 -25.59 26.95
C THR A 396 -55.15 -25.16 27.93
N ALA A 397 -55.12 -23.86 28.29
CA ALA A 397 -54.93 -23.28 29.65
C ALA A 397 -53.64 -23.60 30.46
N ALA A 398 -53.04 -22.74 31.28
CA ALA A 398 -53.32 -21.37 31.72
C ALA A 398 -52.15 -20.85 32.60
N ALA A 399 -52.11 -19.52 32.72
CA ALA A 399 -51.79 -18.72 33.90
C ALA A 399 -50.36 -18.70 34.52
N ALA A 400 -49.84 -17.46 34.59
CA ALA A 400 -48.90 -16.92 35.61
C ALA A 400 -49.59 -16.83 37.01
N PRO A 401 -49.06 -16.19 38.09
CA PRO A 401 -47.80 -15.43 38.30
C PRO A 401 -47.11 -15.61 39.69
N ALA A 402 -46.12 -14.74 39.99
CA ALA A 402 -45.66 -14.25 41.31
C ALA A 402 -44.78 -15.19 42.19
N SER A 403 -43.81 -14.78 43.02
CA SER A 403 -43.20 -13.50 43.43
C SER A 403 -42.03 -13.78 44.43
N ASP A 404 -41.15 -12.78 44.64
CA ASP A 404 -40.31 -12.51 45.84
C ASP A 404 -39.11 -13.45 46.17
N ALA A 405 -37.95 -13.02 46.69
CA ALA A 405 -37.47 -11.74 47.24
C ALA A 405 -35.92 -11.66 47.31
N SER A 406 -35.40 -10.41 47.29
CA SER A 406 -34.26 -9.80 48.01
C SER A 406 -32.86 -10.46 47.99
N SER A 407 -31.75 -9.75 47.72
CA SER A 407 -31.29 -8.58 48.48
C SER A 407 -30.23 -7.77 47.73
N ALA A 408 -30.27 -6.45 47.87
CA ALA A 408 -29.16 -5.53 47.62
C ALA A 408 -28.48 -5.17 48.95
N VAL A 409 -27.21 -4.74 48.91
CA VAL A 409 -26.65 -3.51 49.56
C VAL A 409 -25.11 -3.58 49.70
N ALA A 410 -24.48 -2.46 49.32
CA ALA A 410 -23.26 -1.80 49.83
C ALA A 410 -21.83 -2.19 49.38
N ALA A 411 -21.16 -1.17 48.83
CA ALA A 411 -19.71 -0.90 48.95
C ALA A 411 -19.34 -0.52 50.41
N PRO A 412 -18.06 -0.50 50.86
CA PRO A 412 -17.12 0.58 50.48
C PRO A 412 -15.58 0.26 50.53
N ALA A 413 -14.79 1.24 50.05
CA ALA A 413 -13.56 1.84 50.65
C ALA A 413 -12.17 1.10 50.70
N SER A 414 -11.23 1.67 49.92
CA SER A 414 -9.88 2.25 50.24
C SER A 414 -8.81 1.55 51.10
N ASP A 415 -7.57 1.48 50.56
CA ASP A 415 -6.25 1.94 51.08
C ASP A 415 -5.16 1.51 50.05
N VAL A 416 -4.06 2.21 49.72
CA VAL A 416 -2.88 2.58 50.54
C VAL A 416 -2.01 3.70 49.89
N SER A 417 -1.56 4.61 50.75
CA SER A 417 -0.46 5.59 50.85
C SER A 417 0.81 5.61 49.96
N SER A 418 1.15 6.83 49.51
CA SER A 418 2.34 7.69 49.80
C SER A 418 3.82 7.25 49.60
N ALA A 419 4.56 8.02 48.77
CA ALA A 419 5.93 8.56 49.01
C ALA A 419 6.32 9.53 47.85
N ALA A 420 6.33 10.86 48.03
CA ALA A 420 7.38 11.75 48.57
C ALA A 420 8.59 11.99 47.63
N ALA A 421 8.68 13.23 47.13
CA ALA A 421 9.81 13.81 46.39
C ALA A 421 10.87 14.41 47.35
N PRO A 422 12.05 14.78 46.83
CA PRO A 422 12.76 15.95 47.36
C PRO A 422 13.16 16.97 46.28
N ALA A 423 13.31 18.20 46.78
CA ALA A 423 13.61 19.42 46.05
C ALA A 423 15.13 19.72 45.95
N ALA A 424 15.41 20.75 45.14
CA ALA A 424 16.68 21.34 44.72
C ALA A 424 17.76 21.64 45.79
N SER A 425 19.02 21.66 45.35
CA SER A 425 19.99 22.69 45.75
C SER A 425 21.12 22.84 44.71
N SER A 426 21.54 24.09 44.54
CA SER A 426 22.62 24.66 43.74
C SER A 426 24.04 24.35 44.24
N ALA A 427 25.03 24.26 43.33
CA ALA A 427 26.40 24.74 43.56
C ALA A 427 27.18 24.92 42.24
N ALA A 428 27.97 25.99 42.21
CA ALA A 428 28.91 26.39 41.18
C ALA A 428 30.15 25.47 41.09
N VAL A 429 30.72 25.28 39.90
CA VAL A 429 31.97 25.87 39.34
C VAL A 429 32.10 25.36 37.90
#